data_AF-A0A1Q6G513-F1
#
_entry.id   AF-A0A1Q6G513-F1
#
_cell.length_a   1.000
_cell.length_b   1.000
_cell.length_c   1.000
_cell.angle_alpha   90.00
_cell.angle_beta   90.00
_cell.angle_gamma   90.00
#
_symmetry.space_group_name_H-M   'P 1'
#
loop_
_entity.id
_entity.type
_entity.pdbx_description
1 polymer ?
#
loop_
_entity_poly.entity_id
_entity_poly.type
_entity_poly.pdbx_seq_one_letter_code
_entity_poly.pdbx_strand_id
1 'polypeptide(L)'
;MKWIFDTHDCPCLMKIDMEKSRNVYDFLRVYYEEIDSEEDWKDLSFSNLKCGYCLLCSALELARADEEKYGKETITKLAVAKSIASKRLFKYNPLKWLYIWIKKRGKRSTFR
;
A
#
# COMPACT_ATOMS: atom_id res chain seq x y z
N MET A 1 -2.50 -21.27 -0.13
CA MET A 1 -2.74 -19.83 -0.32
C MET A 1 -2.08 -19.43 -1.63
N LYS A 2 -2.74 -18.68 -2.52
CA LYS A 2 -2.12 -18.19 -3.77
C LYS A 2 -1.79 -16.73 -3.57
N TRP A 3 -0.52 -16.38 -3.47
CA TRP A 3 -0.13 -14.98 -3.38
C TRP A 3 -0.39 -14.30 -4.72
N ILE A 4 -0.70 -13.00 -4.70
CA ILE A 4 -0.92 -12.23 -5.94
C ILE A 4 0.29 -12.34 -6.88
N PHE A 5 1.49 -12.49 -6.31
CA PHE A 5 2.76 -12.59 -7.01
C PHE A 5 3.07 -13.99 -7.55
N ASP A 6 2.39 -15.03 -7.04
CA ASP A 6 2.49 -16.38 -7.59
C ASP A 6 1.62 -16.54 -8.85
N THR A 7 0.71 -15.60 -9.08
CA THR A 7 -0.27 -15.67 -10.18
C THR A 7 0.04 -14.70 -11.32
N HIS A 8 0.78 -13.63 -11.07
CA HIS A 8 1.07 -12.59 -12.05
C HIS A 8 2.47 -12.00 -11.86
N ASP A 9 3.19 -11.80 -12.98
CA ASP A 9 4.50 -11.13 -13.00
C ASP A 9 4.45 -9.67 -12.52
N CYS A 10 3.27 -9.04 -12.60
CA CYS A 10 3.02 -7.69 -12.12
C CYS A 10 1.58 -7.54 -11.59
N PRO A 11 1.37 -7.35 -10.28
CA PRO A 11 0.03 -7.16 -9.72
C PRO A 11 -0.72 -5.94 -10.25
N CYS A 12 -0.02 -4.96 -10.84
CA CYS A 12 -0.69 -3.83 -11.50
C CYS A 12 -1.57 -4.27 -12.68
N LEU A 13 -1.31 -5.44 -13.27
CA LEU A 13 -2.16 -6.01 -14.31
C LEU A 13 -3.56 -6.34 -13.79
N MET A 14 -3.68 -6.60 -12.48
CA MET A 14 -4.95 -6.92 -11.82
C MET A 14 -5.73 -5.67 -11.41
N LYS A 15 -5.18 -4.46 -11.65
CA LYS A 15 -5.86 -3.21 -11.29
C LYS A 15 -7.24 -3.12 -11.93
N ILE A 16 -7.33 -3.40 -13.23
CA ILE A 16 -8.61 -3.33 -13.97
C ILE A 16 -9.61 -4.35 -13.40
N ASP A 17 -9.14 -5.56 -13.09
CA ASP A 17 -10.00 -6.61 -12.53
C ASP A 17 -10.48 -6.27 -11.13
N MET A 18 -9.61 -5.68 -10.30
CA MET A 18 -9.96 -5.16 -8.98
C MET A 18 -10.99 -4.03 -9.09
N GLU A 19 -10.78 -3.06 -9.99
CA GLU A 19 -11.70 -1.93 -10.19
C GLU A 19 -13.08 -2.36 -10.71
N LYS A 20 -13.11 -3.41 -11.56
CA LYS A 20 -14.35 -4.02 -12.05
C LYS A 20 -14.97 -5.01 -11.07
N SER A 21 -14.26 -5.39 -10.00
CA SER A 21 -14.77 -6.32 -9.01
C SER A 21 -15.97 -5.73 -8.26
N ARG A 22 -16.84 -6.60 -7.76
CA ARG A 22 -17.99 -6.16 -6.96
C ARG A 22 -17.55 -5.43 -5.69
N ASN A 23 -16.41 -5.79 -5.13
CA ASN A 23 -15.86 -5.20 -3.90
C ASN A 23 -14.32 -5.25 -3.95
N VAL A 24 -13.69 -4.08 -4.03
CA VAL A 24 -12.23 -3.97 -4.13
C VAL A 24 -11.50 -4.48 -2.89
N TYR A 25 -12.12 -4.38 -1.71
CA TYR A 25 -11.54 -4.86 -0.46
C TYR A 25 -11.55 -6.38 -0.41
N ASP A 26 -12.69 -7.01 -0.75
CA ASP A 26 -12.79 -8.47 -0.81
C ASP A 26 -11.86 -9.05 -1.88
N PHE A 27 -11.73 -8.36 -3.02
CA PHE A 27 -10.78 -8.75 -4.07
C PHE A 27 -9.35 -8.82 -3.53
N LEU A 28 -8.92 -7.80 -2.79
CA LEU A 28 -7.57 -7.78 -2.21
C LEU A 28 -7.38 -8.85 -1.14
N ARG A 29 -8.42 -9.14 -0.34
CA ARG A 29 -8.37 -10.17 0.71
C ARG A 29 -8.19 -11.60 0.20
N VAL A 30 -8.48 -11.86 -1.07
CA VAL A 30 -8.16 -13.15 -1.70
C VAL A 30 -6.64 -13.41 -1.72
N TYR A 31 -5.84 -12.33 -1.76
CA TYR A 31 -4.40 -12.42 -1.92
C TYR A 31 -3.59 -11.93 -0.71
N TYR A 32 -4.24 -11.21 0.21
CA TYR A 32 -3.67 -10.67 1.44
C TYR A 32 -4.59 -11.05 2.60
N GLU A 33 -4.19 -12.04 3.39
CA GLU A 33 -5.03 -12.59 4.46
C GLU A 33 -5.27 -11.57 5.58
N GLU A 34 -4.22 -10.84 5.95
CA GLU A 34 -4.22 -9.78 6.96
C GLU A 34 -3.68 -8.47 6.36
N ILE A 35 -4.44 -7.90 5.43
CA ILE A 35 -4.02 -6.73 4.65
C ILE A 35 -3.57 -5.53 5.51
N ASP A 36 -4.13 -5.37 6.71
CA ASP A 36 -3.82 -4.31 7.67
C ASP A 36 -2.76 -4.68 8.73
N SER A 37 -2.21 -5.90 8.70
CA SER A 37 -1.06 -6.31 9.50
C SER A 37 0.25 -6.14 8.73
N GLU A 38 1.40 -6.16 9.41
CA GLU A 38 2.70 -6.07 8.71
C GLU A 38 3.10 -7.38 8.02
N GLU A 39 2.44 -8.49 8.33
CA GLU A 39 2.89 -9.84 7.98
C GLU A 39 2.91 -10.06 6.47
N ASP A 40 1.84 -9.65 5.79
CA ASP A 40 1.70 -9.76 4.34
C ASP A 40 2.66 -8.85 3.54
N TRP A 41 3.26 -7.84 4.19
CA TRP A 41 4.09 -6.84 3.52
C TRP A 41 5.58 -7.00 3.80
N LYS A 42 5.96 -7.72 4.86
CA LYS A 42 7.34 -7.69 5.37
C LYS A 42 8.34 -8.37 4.44
N ASP A 43 7.93 -9.44 3.76
CA ASP A 43 8.79 -10.32 2.95
C ASP A 43 8.64 -10.07 1.44
N LEU A 44 7.87 -9.06 1.05
CA LEU A 44 7.65 -8.72 -0.34
C LEU A 44 8.88 -8.05 -0.97
N SER A 45 9.19 -8.46 -2.20
CA SER A 45 10.21 -7.80 -3.03
C SER A 45 9.83 -6.34 -3.30
N PHE A 46 10.81 -5.51 -3.66
CA PHE A 46 10.55 -4.09 -3.98
C PHE A 46 9.49 -3.91 -5.09
N SER A 47 9.58 -4.70 -6.16
CA SER A 47 8.60 -4.65 -7.26
C SER A 47 7.20 -4.99 -6.77
N ASN A 48 7.11 -6.03 -5.94
CA ASN A 48 5.87 -6.54 -5.39
C ASN A 48 5.22 -5.53 -4.44
N LEU A 49 6.01 -4.94 -3.54
CA LEU A 49 5.58 -3.84 -2.67
C LEU A 49 5.08 -2.64 -3.47
N LYS A 50 5.78 -2.26 -4.55
CA LYS A 50 5.41 -1.12 -5.38
C LYS A 50 4.05 -1.35 -6.04
N CYS A 51 3.84 -2.55 -6.57
CA CYS A 51 2.58 -2.91 -7.22
C CYS A 51 1.44 -3.01 -6.20
N GLY A 52 1.66 -3.66 -5.05
CA GLY A 52 0.67 -3.72 -3.96
C GLY A 52 0.30 -2.34 -3.44
N TYR A 53 1.26 -1.43 -3.28
CA TYR A 53 0.99 -0.03 -2.92
C TYR A 53 0.12 0.69 -3.96
N CYS A 54 0.34 0.45 -5.26
CA CYS A 54 -0.48 1.01 -6.32
C CYS A 54 -1.93 0.50 -6.25
N LEU A 55 -2.13 -0.80 -6.06
CA LEU A 55 -3.46 -1.40 -5.89
C LEU A 55 -4.18 -0.83 -4.67
N LEU A 56 -3.50 -0.73 -3.53
CA LEU A 56 -4.05 -0.13 -2.32
C LEU A 56 -4.45 1.34 -2.50
N CYS A 57 -3.67 2.12 -3.28
CA CYS A 57 -4.06 3.49 -3.59
C CYS A 57 -5.39 3.54 -4.34
N SER A 58 -5.53 2.76 -5.41
CA SER A 58 -6.76 2.72 -6.21
C SER A 58 -7.94 2.16 -5.43
N ALA A 59 -7.74 1.08 -4.66
CA ALA A 59 -8.79 0.52 -3.80
C ALA A 59 -9.27 1.53 -2.75
N LEU A 60 -8.36 2.27 -2.12
CA LEU A 60 -8.71 3.29 -1.13
C LEU A 60 -9.46 4.48 -1.76
N GLU A 61 -9.07 4.90 -2.97
CA GLU A 61 -9.76 5.96 -3.72
C GLU A 61 -11.21 5.55 -4.02
N LEU A 62 -11.41 4.32 -4.53
CA LEU A 62 -12.75 3.78 -4.79
C LEU A 62 -13.56 3.61 -3.50
N ALA A 63 -12.95 3.10 -2.44
CA ALA A 63 -13.64 2.90 -1.16
C ALA A 63 -14.10 4.23 -0.53
N ARG A 64 -13.31 5.31 -0.70
CA ARG A 64 -13.69 6.66 -0.24
C ARG A 64 -14.76 7.32 -1.10
N ALA A 65 -14.80 7.00 -2.39
CA ALA A 65 -15.83 7.51 -3.28
C ALA A 65 -17.22 6.94 -2.97
N ASP A 66 -17.27 5.76 -2.35
CA ASP A 66 -18.50 5.02 -2.02
C ASP A 66 -18.50 4.59 -0.53
N GLU A 67 -18.43 5.57 0.37
CA GLU A 67 -18.34 5.30 1.82
C GLU A 67 -19.54 4.50 2.35
N GLU A 68 -20.73 4.66 1.76
CA GLU A 68 -21.93 3.91 2.15
C GLU A 68 -21.75 2.40 1.94
N LYS A 69 -21.18 2.00 0.80
CA LYS A 69 -20.93 0.60 0.48
C LYS A 69 -19.82 -0.03 1.33
N TYR A 70 -18.72 0.69 1.53
CA TYR A 70 -17.52 0.11 2.15
C TYR A 70 -17.45 0.32 3.66
N GLY A 71 -18.05 1.39 4.17
CA GLY A 71 -17.99 1.76 5.58
C GLY A 71 -16.61 2.27 6.03
N LYS A 72 -16.62 3.02 7.15
CA LYS A 72 -15.41 3.65 7.72
C LYS A 72 -14.34 2.65 8.14
N GLU A 73 -14.73 1.47 8.60
CA GLU A 73 -13.80 0.43 9.04
C GLU A 73 -12.93 -0.06 7.87
N THR A 74 -13.56 -0.42 6.75
CA THR A 74 -12.86 -0.91 5.55
C THR A 74 -11.92 0.15 4.98
N ILE A 75 -12.38 1.40 4.91
CA ILE A 75 -11.54 2.53 4.47
C ILE A 75 -10.32 2.68 5.39
N THR A 76 -10.51 2.51 6.70
CA THR A 76 -9.41 2.59 7.69
C THR A 76 -8.42 1.45 7.49
N LYS A 77 -8.88 0.21 7.30
CA LYS A 77 -8.00 -0.95 7.02
C LYS A 77 -7.17 -0.74 5.76
N LEU A 78 -7.79 -0.28 4.67
CA LEU A 78 -7.08 0.06 3.43
C LEU A 78 -6.05 1.19 3.63
N ALA A 79 -6.37 2.20 4.45
CA ALA A 79 -5.44 3.27 4.77
C ALA A 79 -4.25 2.79 5.61
N VAL A 80 -4.48 1.88 6.57
CA VAL A 80 -3.43 1.24 7.37
C VAL A 80 -2.52 0.41 6.47
N ALA A 81 -3.08 -0.46 5.64
CA ALA A 81 -2.35 -1.26 4.67
C ALA A 81 -1.46 -0.39 3.75
N LYS A 82 -2.03 0.69 3.20
CA LYS A 82 -1.29 1.67 2.39
C LYS A 82 -0.13 2.31 3.15
N SER A 83 -0.33 2.63 4.42
CA SER A 83 0.70 3.19 5.30
C SER A 83 1.84 2.20 5.54
N ILE A 84 1.53 0.94 5.80
CA ILE A 84 2.50 -0.15 5.98
C ILE A 84 3.33 -0.33 4.71
N ALA A 85 2.67 -0.52 3.56
CA ALA A 85 3.34 -0.69 2.27
C ALA A 85 4.23 0.51 1.92
N SER A 86 3.76 1.74 2.19
CA SER A 86 4.53 2.97 1.98
C SER A 86 5.77 3.06 2.86
N LYS A 87 5.66 2.75 4.16
CA LYS A 87 6.80 2.71 5.09
C LYS A 87 7.84 1.68 4.64
N ARG A 88 7.39 0.50 4.19
CA ARG A 88 8.26 -0.56 3.69
C ARG A 88 8.97 -0.12 2.40
N LEU A 89 8.25 0.41 1.42
CA LEU A 89 8.84 1.00 0.21
C LEU A 89 9.86 2.10 0.51
N PHE A 90 9.62 2.92 1.54
CA PHE A 90 10.55 3.97 1.94
C PHE A 90 11.89 3.40 2.44
N LYS A 91 11.90 2.22 3.08
CA LYS A 91 13.15 1.54 3.48
C LYS A 91 14.00 1.10 2.29
N TYR A 92 13.38 0.81 1.13
CA TYR A 92 14.09 0.44 -0.09
C TYR A 92 14.72 1.62 -0.85
N ASN A 93 14.47 2.88 -0.46
CA ASN A 93 15.05 4.05 -1.11
C ASN A 93 16.01 4.81 -0.15
N PRO A 94 17.27 4.35 -0.02
CA PRO A 94 18.25 4.94 0.91
C PRO A 94 18.60 6.40 0.58
N LEU A 95 18.50 6.81 -0.69
CA LEU A 95 18.71 8.21 -1.10
C LEU A 95 17.61 9.15 -0.58
N LYS A 96 16.38 8.65 -0.43
CA LYS A 96 15.27 9.42 0.17
C LYS A 96 15.47 9.56 1.68
N TRP A 97 16.03 8.54 2.34
CA TRP A 97 16.51 8.64 3.74
C TRP A 97 17.61 9.69 3.89
N LEU A 98 18.61 9.68 3.00
CA LEU A 98 19.67 10.69 2.97
C LEU A 98 19.10 12.11 2.79
N TYR A 99 18.16 12.30 1.84
CA TYR A 99 17.50 13.59 1.61
C TYR A 99 16.68 14.08 2.82
N ILE A 100 15.86 13.22 3.44
CA ILE A 100 15.10 13.58 4.65
C ILE A 100 16.04 13.89 5.82
N TRP A 101 17.11 13.12 5.98
CA TRP A 101 18.10 13.34 7.03
C TRP A 101 18.84 14.69 6.85
N ILE A 102 19.26 15.02 5.62
CA ILE A 102 19.83 16.34 5.27
C ILE A 102 18.83 17.46 5.59
N LYS A 103 17.56 17.31 5.18
CA LYS A 103 16.51 18.32 5.41
C LYS A 103 16.17 18.51 6.89
N LYS A 104 16.27 17.46 7.71
CA LYS A 104 16.09 17.54 9.18
C LYS A 104 17.28 18.22 9.89
N ARG A 105 18.51 18.07 9.39
CA ARG A 105 19.67 18.84 9.90
C ARG A 105 19.59 20.32 9.56
N GLY A 106 19.17 20.66 8.34
CA GLY A 106 19.04 22.05 7.90
C GLY A 106 18.01 22.90 8.68
N LYS A 107 17.03 22.27 9.35
CA LYS A 107 16.02 22.96 10.18
C LYS A 107 16.45 23.19 11.64
N ARG A 108 17.59 22.64 12.10
CA ARG A 108 18.09 22.84 13.48
C ARG A 108 19.07 24.01 13.63
N SER A 109 19.47 24.69 12.55
CA SER A 109 20.45 25.79 12.61
C SER A 109 19.85 27.20 12.51
N THR A 110 18.55 27.38 12.77
CA THR A 110 17.91 28.70 12.84
C THR A 110 17.24 28.89 14.20
N PHE A 111 18.06 28.78 15.25
CA PHE A 111 17.85 29.46 16.52
C PHE A 111 19.23 29.98 16.91
N ARG A 112 19.56 31.17 16.43
CA ARG A 112 20.65 31.99 16.96
C ARG A 112 20.09 33.39 17.12
#